data_AF-A0AAI8CJT2-F1
#
_entry.id   AF-A0AAI8CJT2-F1
#
_cell.length_a   1.000
_cell.length_b   1.000
_cell.length_c   1.000
_cell.angle_alpha   90.00
_cell.angle_beta   90.00
_cell.angle_gamma   90.00
#
_symmetry.space_group_name_H-M   'P 1'
#
loop_
_entity.id
_entity.type
_entity.pdbx_description
1 polymer ?
#
loop_
_entity_poly.entity_id
_entity_poly.type
_entity_poly.pdbx_seq_one_letter_code
_entity_poly.pdbx_strand_id
1 'polypeptide(L)' 'MASINFRLKSKKSDWSTIYVRFKQGSQFDAEASTGLETPSERWSESKQEILSTKEVNYIAVNKKLNEFKIYLKNE' A
#
# COMPACT_ATOMS: atom_id res chain seq x y z
N MET A 1 17.26 9.60 2.80
CA MET A 1 16.63 9.55 1.47
C MET A 1 15.14 9.48 1.66
N ALA A 2 14.36 10.25 0.90
CA ALA A 2 12.90 10.16 0.94
C ALA A 2 12.46 8.83 0.32
N SER A 3 11.48 8.17 0.93
CA SER A 3 10.90 6.92 0.42
C SER A 3 9.38 6.99 0.40
N ILE A 4 8.81 6.34 -0.61
CA ILE A 4 7.37 6.17 -0.79
C ILE A 4 7.09 4.67 -0.79
N ASN A 5 6.45 4.22 0.27
CA ASN A 5 6.08 2.83 0.50
C ASN A 5 4.60 2.74 0.87
N PHE A 6 4.03 1.56 0.72
CA PHE A 6 2.72 1.20 1.20
C PHE A 6 2.81 0.53 2.56
N ARG A 7 1.78 0.71 3.39
CA ARG A 7 1.67 0.12 4.72
C ARG A 7 0.23 -0.27 5.00
N LEU A 8 0.03 -1.43 5.61
CA LEU A 8 -1.28 -1.83 6.09
C LEU A 8 -1.60 -1.17 7.43
N LYS A 9 -2.85 -0.70 7.57
CA LYS A 9 -3.45 -0.36 8.85
C LYS A 9 -4.75 -1.13 9.03
N SER A 10 -4.78 -1.97 10.05
CA SER A 10 -5.96 -2.76 10.39
C SER A 10 -6.95 -1.92 11.20
N LYS A 11 -8.24 -2.01 10.85
CA LYS A 11 -9.37 -1.61 11.68
C LYS A 11 -10.13 -2.87 12.12
N LYS A 12 -9.50 -3.69 12.97
CA LYS A 12 -10.14 -4.78 13.74
C LYS A 12 -10.70 -6.00 12.97
N SER A 13 -10.44 -6.17 11.67
CA SER A 13 -10.99 -7.27 10.85
C SER A 13 -9.90 -8.03 10.08
N ASP A 14 -10.28 -9.13 9.39
CA ASP A 14 -9.45 -9.90 8.45
C ASP A 14 -8.91 -9.01 7.31
N TRP A 15 -9.52 -7.84 7.10
CA TRP A 15 -9.17 -6.84 6.10
C TRP A 15 -8.39 -5.67 6.70
N SER A 16 -7.40 -5.22 5.92
CA SER A 16 -6.59 -4.05 6.22
C SER A 16 -6.67 -3.04 5.08
N THR A 17 -6.78 -1.77 5.43
CA THR A 17 -6.71 -0.69 4.46
C THR A 17 -5.25 -0.40 4.11
N ILE A 18 -4.97 -0.21 2.83
CA ILE A 18 -3.64 0.12 2.31
C ILE A 18 -3.45 1.64 2.41
N TYR A 19 -2.38 2.07 3.07
CA TYR A 19 -1.96 3.46 3.16
C TYR A 19 -0.69 3.67 2.34
N VAL A 20 -0.56 4.81 1.69
CA VAL A 20 0.72 5.29 1.18
C VAL A 20 1.43 6.07 2.28
N ARG A 21 2.71 5.81 2.48
CA ARG A 21 3.57 6.44 3.47
C ARG A 21 4.71 7.16 2.77
N PHE A 22 4.83 8.44 3.07
CA PHE A 22 5.93 9.29 2.67
C PHE A 22 6.83 9.49 3.88
N LYS A 23 8.07 9.02 3.79
CA LYS A 23 9.02 9.12 4.89
C LYS A 23 10.33 9.74 4.43
N GLN A 24 10.79 10.76 5.15
CA GLN A 24 12.10 11.37 4.96
C GLN A 24 12.85 11.42 6.28
N GLY A 25 13.64 10.37 6.56
CA GLY A 25 14.43 10.26 7.79
C GLY A 25 13.55 10.41 9.04
N SER A 26 13.94 11.33 9.92
CA SER A 26 13.17 11.76 11.11
C SER A 26 12.43 13.07 10.90
N GLN A 27 12.58 13.73 9.75
CA GLN A 27 12.03 15.07 9.50
C GLN A 27 10.56 15.04 9.08
N PHE A 28 10.15 13.97 8.36
CA PHE A 28 8.81 13.86 7.82
C PHE A 28 8.36 12.40 7.78
N ASP A 29 7.14 12.15 8.26
CA ASP A 29 6.48 10.85 8.25
C ASP A 29 4.97 11.07 8.14
N ALA A 30 4.45 11.02 6.91
CA ALA A 30 3.04 11.22 6.63
C ALA A 30 2.46 9.97 5.96
N GLU A 31 1.21 9.67 6.30
CA GLU A 31 0.47 8.55 5.73
C GLU A 31 -0.88 9.03 5.22
N ALA A 32 -1.28 8.57 4.03
CA ALA A 32 -2.58 8.84 3.43
C ALA A 32 -3.26 7.52 3.04
N SER A 33 -4.57 7.43 3.26
CA SER A 33 -5.33 6.25 2.86
C SER A 33 -5.45 6.21 1.34
N THR A 34 -5.20 5.03 0.75
CA THR A 34 -5.45 4.81 -0.69
C THR A 34 -6.92 4.51 -0.99
N GLY A 35 -7.74 4.30 0.04
CA GLY A 35 -9.12 3.81 -0.09
C GLY A 35 -9.24 2.34 -0.53
N LEU A 36 -8.11 1.66 -0.76
CA LEU A 36 -8.06 0.25 -1.13
C LEU A 36 -7.87 -0.62 0.11
N GLU A 37 -8.45 -1.82 0.07
CA GLU A 37 -8.36 -2.80 1.15
C GLU A 37 -7.85 -4.14 0.61
N THR A 38 -7.17 -4.87 1.48
CA THR A 38 -6.65 -6.20 1.19
C THR A 38 -6.85 -7.11 2.39
N PRO A 39 -7.04 -8.43 2.19
CA PRO A 39 -6.88 -9.40 3.25
C PRO A 39 -5.50 -9.23 3.89
N SER A 40 -5.47 -9.17 5.22
CA SER A 40 -4.28 -8.79 5.99
C SER A 40 -3.14 -9.78 5.82
N GLU A 41 -3.46 -11.07 5.66
CA GLU A 41 -2.47 -12.14 5.46
C GLU A 41 -1.94 -12.23 4.01
N ARG A 42 -2.57 -11.51 3.07
CA ARG A 42 -2.24 -11.58 1.65
C ARG A 42 -1.38 -10.41 1.19
N TRP A 43 -0.76 -9.66 2.10
CA TRP A 43 0.14 -8.56 1.74
C TRP A 43 1.61 -8.95 1.85
N SER A 44 2.39 -8.64 0.82
CA SER A 44 3.84 -8.80 0.85
C SER A 44 4.51 -7.46 1.14
N GLU A 45 5.07 -7.30 2.34
CA GLU A 45 5.83 -6.10 2.71
C GLU A 45 7.08 -5.91 1.84
N SER A 46 7.77 -6.98 1.44
CA SER A 46 8.99 -6.89 0.62
C SER A 46 8.68 -6.44 -0.81
N LYS A 47 7.57 -6.95 -1.38
CA LYS A 47 7.18 -6.63 -2.76
C LYS A 47 6.26 -5.42 -2.85
N GLN A 48 5.66 -5.03 -1.73
CA GLN A 48 4.69 -3.94 -1.63
C GLN A 48 3.45 -4.19 -2.52
N GLU A 49 2.96 -5.43 -2.49
CA GLU A 49 1.87 -5.92 -3.34
C GLU A 49 1.00 -6.96 -2.62
N ILE A 50 -0.23 -7.13 -3.10
CA ILE A 50 -1.14 -8.20 -2.68
C ILE A 50 -0.73 -9.51 -3.36
N LEU A 51 -0.49 -10.55 -2.57
CA LEU A 51 -0.26 -11.92 -3.02
C LEU A 51 -1.51 -12.50 -3.66
N SER A 52 -1.33 -13.53 -4.49
CA SER A 52 -2.46 -14.21 -5.15
C SER A 52 -3.50 -14.67 -4.12
N THR A 53 -4.74 -14.21 -4.31
CA THR A 53 -5.90 -14.57 -3.50
C THR A 53 -7.16 -14.58 -4.35
N LYS A 54 -8.19 -15.29 -3.90
CA LYS A 54 -9.52 -15.32 -4.50
C LYS A 54 -10.46 -14.24 -3.91
N GLU A 55 -10.04 -13.60 -2.82
CA GLU A 55 -10.88 -12.66 -2.05
C GLU A 55 -10.97 -11.28 -2.70
N VAL A 56 -9.94 -10.89 -3.47
CA VAL A 56 -9.87 -9.61 -4.19
C VAL A 56 -9.19 -9.83 -5.54
N ASN A 57 -9.52 -8.99 -6.52
CA ASN A 57 -8.79 -8.93 -7.79
C ASN A 57 -7.40 -8.29 -7.56
N TYR A 58 -6.48 -9.08 -7.00
CA TYR A 58 -5.15 -8.65 -6.60
C TYR A 58 -4.35 -8.07 -7.78
N ILE A 59 -4.55 -8.60 -9.00
CA ILE A 59 -3.88 -8.11 -10.22
C ILE A 59 -4.28 -6.66 -10.50
N ALA A 60 -5.58 -6.37 -10.50
CA ALA A 60 -6.08 -5.03 -10.76
C ALA A 60 -5.67 -4.04 -9.67
N VAL A 61 -5.70 -4.47 -8.40
CA VAL A 61 -5.29 -3.63 -7.26
C VAL A 61 -3.79 -3.34 -7.31
N ASN A 62 -2.95 -4.35 -7.52
CA ASN A 62 -1.49 -4.16 -7.63
C ASN A 62 -1.13 -3.25 -8.82
N LYS A 63 -1.83 -3.40 -9.96
CA LYS A 63 -1.65 -2.50 -11.10
C LYS A 63 -1.93 -1.04 -10.72
N LYS A 64 -3.06 -0.77 -10.07
CA LYS A 64 -3.42 0.58 -9.59
C LYS A 64 -2.41 1.14 -8.58
N LEU A 65 -1.94 0.32 -7.63
CA LEU A 65 -0.93 0.73 -6.66
C LEU A 65 0.40 1.09 -7.35
N ASN A 66 0.80 0.33 -8.36
CA ASN A 66 2.01 0.62 -9.13
C ASN A 66 1.86 1.91 -9.95
N GLU A 67 0.72 2.10 -10.64
CA GLU A 67 0.41 3.35 -11.35
C GLU A 67 0.42 4.56 -10.42
N PHE A 68 -0.19 4.43 -9.24
CA PHE A 68 -0.18 5.48 -8.22
C PHE A 68 1.23 5.80 -7.72
N LYS A 69 2.07 4.78 -7.49
CA LYS A 69 3.46 4.96 -7.11
C LYS A 69 4.29 5.65 -8.19
N ILE A 70 4.02 5.37 -9.46
CA ILE A 70 4.67 6.04 -10.61
C ILE A 70 4.23 7.51 -10.65
N TYR A 71 2.93 7.78 -10.53
CA TYR A 71 2.39 9.14 -10.48
C TYR A 71 3.08 9.98 -9.40
N LEU A 72 3.17 9.47 -8.17
CA LEU A 72 3.81 10.14 -7.03
C LEU A 72 5.31 10.38 -7.17
N LYS A 73 5.98 9.71 -8.11
CA LYS A 73 7.42 9.89 -8.36
C LYS A 73 7.71 10.86 -9.49
N ASN A 74 6.73 11.05 -10.39
CA ASN A 74 6.86 11.93 -11.53
C ASN A 74 6.43 13.37 -11.21
N GLU A 75 5.68 13.56 -10.12
CA GLU A 75 5.40 14.84 -9.46
C GLU A 75 6.47 15.15 -8.40
#